data_AF-A0A2N0V1L5-F1
#
_entry.id   AF-A0A2N0V1L5-F1
#
_cell.length_a   1.000
_cell.length_b   1.000
_cell.length_c   1.000
_cell.angle_alpha   90.00
_cell.angle_beta   90.00
_cell.angle_gamma   90.00
#
_symmetry.space_group_name_H-M   'P 1'
#
loop_
_entity.id
_entity.type
_entity.pdbx_description
1 polymer ?
#
loop_
_entity_poly.entity_id
_entity_poly.type
_entity_poly.pdbx_seq_one_letter_code
_entity_poly.pdbx_strand_id
1 'polypeptide(L)'
;MLGSIAAALVGIWFYNTAARSSRPPISWAVSGVVVYFLAALLWTLAITPSVKDAASHSQSAALIFIVRYAYIGFGVLVAVLLNGWLNKSADSE
;
A
#
# COMPACT_ATOMS: atom_id res chain seq x y z
N MET A 1 3.33 -0.41 14.18
CA MET A 1 3.06 1.05 14.17
C MET A 1 3.35 1.69 12.82
N LEU A 2 4.52 1.45 12.19
CA LEU A 2 4.84 2.05 10.89
C LEU A 2 3.83 1.75 9.77
N GLY A 3 3.32 0.51 9.69
CA GLY A 3 2.28 0.16 8.71
C GLY A 3 0.98 0.94 8.89
N SER A 4 0.61 1.26 10.12
CA SER A 4 -0.58 2.05 10.48
C SER A 4 -0.39 3.53 10.10
N ILE A 5 0.81 4.06 10.32
CA ILE A 5 1.19 5.43 9.93
C ILE A 5 1.15 5.56 8.41
N ALA A 6 1.71 4.58 7.69
CA ALA A 6 1.64 4.54 6.24
C ALA A 6 0.19 4.47 5.72
N ALA A 7 -0.67 3.66 6.35
CA ALA A 7 -2.09 3.62 6.00
C ALA A 7 -2.77 4.99 6.17
N ALA A 8 -2.49 5.69 7.28
CA ALA A 8 -3.02 7.03 7.53
C ALA A 8 -2.52 8.04 6.47
N LEU A 9 -1.24 8.00 6.12
CA LEU A 9 -0.66 8.86 5.07
C LEU A 9 -1.30 8.59 3.69
N VAL A 10 -1.52 7.32 3.34
CA VAL A 10 -2.24 6.95 2.10
C VAL A 10 -3.67 7.48 2.11
N GLY A 11 -4.38 7.35 3.24
CA GLY A 11 -5.73 7.90 3.39
C GLY A 11 -5.79 9.42 3.21
N ILE A 12 -4.86 10.15 3.83
CA ILE A 12 -4.74 11.61 3.68
C ILE A 12 -4.42 11.99 2.23
N TRP A 13 -3.55 11.22 1.57
CA TRP A 13 -3.21 11.46 0.17
C TRP A 13 -4.39 11.26 -0.78
N PHE A 14 -5.16 10.18 -0.59
CA PHE A 14 -6.38 9.93 -1.35
C PHE A 14 -7.44 10.99 -1.09
N TYR A 15 -7.61 11.41 0.17
CA TYR A 15 -8.51 12.51 0.54
C TYR A 15 -8.18 13.79 -0.24
N ASN A 16 -6.90 14.20 -0.24
CA ASN A 16 -6.45 15.38 -0.97
C ASN A 16 -6.60 15.24 -2.49
N THR A 17 -6.43 14.03 -3.03
CA THR A 17 -6.62 13.76 -4.46
C THR A 17 -8.09 13.93 -4.86
N ALA A 18 -9.01 13.40 -4.07
CA ALA A 18 -10.45 13.51 -4.32
C ALA A 18 -10.98 14.93 -4.16
N ALA A 19 -10.49 15.67 -3.16
CA ALA A 19 -10.83 17.08 -2.95
C ALA A 19 -10.43 17.96 -4.14
N ARG A 20 -9.34 17.62 -4.83
CA ARG A 20 -8.89 18.31 -6.06
C ARG A 20 -9.68 17.91 -7.30
N SER A 21 -10.30 16.73 -7.29
CA SER A 21 -10.96 16.13 -8.46
C SER A 21 -12.51 16.18 -8.36
N SER A 22 -13.06 16.99 -7.44
CA SER A 22 -14.49 17.12 -7.17
C SER A 22 -15.22 15.80 -6.84
N ARG A 23 -14.49 14.79 -6.35
CA ARG A 23 -15.02 13.47 -5.96
C ARG A 23 -15.33 13.43 -4.45
N PRO A 24 -16.27 12.58 -3.99
CA PRO A 24 -16.59 12.46 -2.56
C PRO A 24 -15.33 12.09 -1.73
N PRO A 25 -14.79 13.01 -0.91
CA PRO A 25 -13.44 12.87 -0.35
C PRO A 25 -13.31 11.73 0.65
N ILE A 26 -14.34 11.52 1.46
CA ILE A 26 -14.38 10.50 2.51
C ILE A 26 -14.41 9.10 1.88
N SER A 27 -15.24 8.90 0.86
CA SER A 27 -15.33 7.61 0.16
C SER A 27 -14.00 7.25 -0.50
N TRP A 28 -13.34 8.21 -1.15
CA TRP A 28 -12.04 7.98 -1.78
C TRP A 28 -10.92 7.69 -0.77
N ALA A 29 -10.90 8.41 0.36
CA ALA A 29 -9.95 8.17 1.43
C ALA A 29 -10.07 6.75 2.01
N VAL A 30 -11.30 6.29 2.25
CA VAL A 30 -11.57 4.93 2.73
C VAL A 30 -11.11 3.90 1.69
N SER A 31 -11.40 4.11 0.41
CA SER A 31 -10.90 3.24 -0.67
C SER A 31 -9.38 3.13 -0.68
N GLY A 32 -8.66 4.24 -0.51
CA GLY A 32 -7.19 4.25 -0.45
C GLY A 32 -6.63 3.43 0.72
N VAL A 33 -7.23 3.57 1.91
CA VAL A 33 -6.85 2.78 3.10
C VAL A 33 -7.12 1.30 2.89
N VAL A 34 -8.30 0.95 2.35
CA VAL A 34 -8.68 -0.44 2.07
C VAL A 34 -7.74 -1.08 1.06
N VAL A 35 -7.42 -0.37 -0.02
CA VAL A 35 -6.46 -0.82 -1.04
C VAL A 35 -5.09 -1.08 -0.43
N TYR A 36 -4.56 -0.14 0.35
CA TYR A 36 -3.28 -0.32 1.04
C TYR A 36 -3.31 -1.55 1.95
N PHE A 37 -4.39 -1.72 2.72
CA PHE A 37 -4.54 -2.83 3.66
C PHE A 37 -4.62 -4.18 2.95
N LEU A 38 -5.40 -4.28 1.88
CA LEU A 38 -5.51 -5.51 1.07
C LEU A 38 -4.20 -5.86 0.39
N ALA A 39 -3.50 -4.88 -0.18
CA ALA A 39 -2.18 -5.10 -0.79
C ALA A 39 -1.16 -5.58 0.24
N ALA A 40 -1.10 -4.94 1.42
CA ALA A 40 -0.25 -5.35 2.53
C ALA A 40 -0.58 -6.76 3.03
N LEU A 41 -1.86 -7.10 3.12
CA LEU A 41 -2.34 -8.41 3.56
C LEU A 41 -1.96 -9.49 2.53
N LEU A 42 -2.18 -9.24 1.24
CA LEU A 42 -1.78 -10.15 0.16
C LEU A 42 -0.28 -10.39 0.15
N TRP A 43 0.54 -9.34 0.29
CA TRP A 43 1.99 -9.49 0.43
C TRP A 43 2.35 -10.36 1.64
N THR A 44 1.69 -10.12 2.77
CA THR A 44 1.95 -10.85 4.01
C THR A 44 1.60 -12.33 3.89
N LEU A 45 0.54 -12.67 3.16
CA LEU A 45 0.14 -14.07 2.96
C LEU A 45 0.95 -14.78 1.88
N ALA A 46 1.28 -14.10 0.78
CA ALA A 46 1.90 -14.73 -0.39
C ALA A 46 3.44 -14.67 -0.36
N ILE A 47 4.03 -13.56 0.07
CA ILE A 47 5.48 -13.31 -0.05
C ILE A 47 6.20 -13.57 1.27
N THR A 48 5.67 -13.06 2.38
CA THR A 48 6.33 -13.17 3.69
C THR A 48 6.71 -14.60 4.10
N PRO A 49 5.89 -15.66 3.92
CA PRO A 49 6.31 -17.01 4.30
C PRO A 49 7.55 -17.48 3.51
N SER A 50 7.55 -17.33 2.19
CA SER A 50 8.68 -17.74 1.34
C SER A 50 9.97 -16.98 1.67
N VAL A 51 9.86 -15.67 1.93
CA VAL A 51 11.03 -14.85 2.31
C VAL A 51 11.50 -15.20 3.73
N LYS A 52 10.58 -15.50 4.65
CA LYS A 52 10.89 -15.92 6.02
C LYS A 52 11.62 -17.26 6.04
N ASP A 53 11.19 -18.23 5.24
CA ASP A 53 11.87 -19.51 5.12
C ASP A 53 13.30 -19.33 4.58
N ALA A 54 13.50 -18.51 3.55
CA ALA A 54 14.83 -18.18 3.03
C ALA A 54 15.71 -17.42 4.04
N ALA A 55 15.12 -16.52 4.83
CA ALA A 55 15.82 -15.79 5.89
C ALA A 55 16.31 -16.72 7.01
N SER A 56 15.51 -17.74 7.34
CA SER A 56 15.80 -18.71 8.40
C SER A 56 17.00 -19.60 8.05
N HIS A 57 17.20 -19.89 6.77
CA HIS A 57 18.30 -20.74 6.29
C HIS A 57 19.60 -19.98 6.03
N SER A 58 19.53 -18.71 5.59
CA SER A 58 20.75 -17.93 5.29
C SER A 58 21.15 -16.93 6.39
N GLN A 59 20.30 -16.72 7.39
CA GLN A 59 20.49 -15.75 8.49
C GLN A 59 20.85 -14.32 8.00
N SER A 60 20.44 -13.97 6.78
CA SER A 60 20.79 -12.71 6.13
C SER A 60 19.98 -11.53 6.70
N ALA A 61 20.69 -10.49 7.13
CA ALA A 61 20.09 -9.26 7.66
C ALA A 61 19.16 -8.56 6.64
N ALA A 62 19.48 -8.64 5.34
CA ALA A 62 18.67 -8.04 4.29
C ALA A 62 17.31 -8.74 4.15
N LEU A 63 17.27 -10.07 4.21
CA LEU A 63 16.02 -10.84 4.15
C LEU A 63 15.14 -10.59 5.38
N ILE A 64 15.74 -10.45 6.57
CA ILE A 64 15.02 -10.09 7.80
C ILE A 64 14.40 -8.69 7.68
N PHE A 65 15.12 -7.74 7.08
CA PHE A 65 14.59 -6.40 6.83
C PHE A 65 13.41 -6.42 5.86
N ILE A 66 13.52 -7.19 4.77
CA ILE A 66 12.44 -7.35 3.77
C ILE A 66 11.19 -7.94 4.42
N VAL A 67 11.31 -9.01 5.22
CA VAL A 67 10.19 -9.62 5.96
C VAL A 67 9.49 -8.59 6.86
N ARG A 68 10.25 -7.68 7.47
CA ARG A 68 9.72 -6.70 8.43
C ARG A 68 9.06 -5.48 7.80
N TYR A 69 9.51 -5.03 6.63
CA TYR A 69 9.09 -3.71 6.09
C TYR A 69 8.62 -3.71 4.64
N ALA A 70 8.89 -4.75 3.84
CA ALA A 70 8.56 -4.74 2.41
C ALA A 70 7.05 -4.63 2.12
N TYR A 71 6.21 -5.14 3.03
CA TYR A 71 4.75 -5.03 2.89
C TYR A 71 4.26 -3.57 2.88
N ILE A 72 4.96 -2.67 3.58
CA ILE A 72 4.63 -1.23 3.61
C ILE A 72 4.91 -0.62 2.24
N GLY A 73 6.09 -0.91 1.69
CA GLY A 73 6.48 -0.45 0.35
C GLY A 73 5.52 -0.96 -0.72
N PHE A 74 5.15 -2.23 -0.67
CA PHE A 74 4.20 -2.82 -1.61
C PHE A 74 2.80 -2.19 -1.50
N GLY A 75 2.29 -2.01 -0.28
CA GLY A 75 1.00 -1.35 -0.06
C GLY A 75 0.97 0.07 -0.62
N VAL A 76 2.03 0.85 -0.42
CA VAL A 76 2.16 2.20 -0.98
C VAL A 76 2.24 2.16 -2.51
N LEU A 77 3.04 1.24 -3.07
CA LEU A 77 3.19 1.09 -4.53
C LEU A 77 1.84 0.82 -5.19
N VAL A 78 1.06 -0.12 -4.65
CA VAL A 78 -0.27 -0.47 -5.17
C VAL A 78 -1.24 0.71 -5.05
N ALA A 79 -1.22 1.42 -3.92
CA ALA A 79 -2.03 2.62 -3.73
C ALA A 79 -1.66 3.72 -4.75
N VAL A 80 -0.38 3.92 -5.02
CA VAL A 80 0.10 4.90 -6.02
C VAL A 80 -0.36 4.52 -7.43
N LEU A 81 -0.17 3.25 -7.81
CA LEU A 81 -0.57 2.76 -9.14
C LEU A 81 -2.08 2.89 -9.35
N LEU A 82 -2.89 2.52 -8.35
CA LEU A 82 -4.34 2.62 -8.44
C LEU A 82 -4.82 4.07 -8.46
N ASN A 83 -4.26 4.95 -7.61
CA ASN A 83 -4.63 6.36 -7.64
C ASN A 83 -4.26 6.99 -8.99
N GLY A 84 -3.06 6.70 -9.51
CA GLY A 84 -2.63 7.19 -10.82
C GLY A 84 -3.48 6.68 -11.98
N TRP A 85 -3.83 5.39 -11.96
CA TRP A 85 -4.72 4.80 -12.96
C TRP A 85 -6.13 5.41 -12.91
N LEU A 86 -6.73 5.52 -11.73
CA LEU A 86 -8.07 6.09 -11.53
C LEU A 86 -8.15 7.58 -11.89
N ASN A 87 -7.05 8.33 -11.75
CA ASN A 87 -6.98 9.73 -12.14
C ASN A 87 -6.80 9.86 -13.66
N LYS A 88 -5.95 9.02 -14.27
CA LYS A 88 -5.78 9.01 -15.73
C LYS A 88 -7.09 8.68 -16.47
N SER A 89 -7.91 7.78 -15.93
CA SER A 89 -9.23 7.47 -16.49
C SER A 89 -10.20 8.67 -16.45
N ALA A 90 -10.06 9.52 -15.43
CA ALA A 90 -10.90 10.71 -15.25
C ALA A 90 -10.61 11.83 -16.27
N ASP A 91 -9.37 11.93 -16.73
CA ASP A 91 -8.94 12.95 -17.71
C ASP A 91 -9.29 12.57 -19.16
N SER A 92 -9.79 11.35 -19.39
CA SER A 92 -10.11 10.79 -20.71
C SER A 92 -11.60 10.75 -21.06
N GLU A 93 -12.47 11.25 -20.16
CA GLU A 93 -13.90 11.50 -20.39
C GLU A 93 -14.14 13.01 -20.59
#